data_AF-A0A0C9ZKP1-F1
#
_entry.id   AF-A0A0C9ZKP1-F1
#
_cell.length_a   1.000
_cell.length_b   1.000
_cell.length_c   1.000
_cell.angle_alpha   90.00
_cell.angle_beta   90.00
_cell.angle_gamma   90.00
#
_symmetry.space_group_name_H-M   'P 1'
#
loop_
_entity.id
_entity.type
_entity.pdbx_description
1 polymer ?
#
loop_
_entity_poly.entity_id
_entity_poly.type
_entity_poly.pdbx_seq_one_letter_code
_entity_poly.pdbx_strand_id
1 'polypeptide(L)' 'EEVSLVRHEMLWTGLWFEYHKNMWEERALQSMEPGKEAYAKKQMGLWSDFANKARLMFQGKQIDGI' A
#
# COMPACT_ATOMS: atom_id res chain seq x y z
N GLU A 1 14.22 -3.00 23.68
CA GLU A 1 14.16 -1.72 22.94
C GLU A 1 14.15 -1.93 21.42
N GLU A 2 14.99 -2.81 20.87
CA GLU A 2 15.03 -3.05 19.41
C GLU A 2 13.75 -3.69 18.84
N VAL A 3 13.16 -4.69 19.52
CA VAL A 3 11.95 -5.38 19.03
C VAL A 3 10.74 -4.44 18.93
N SER A 4 10.61 -3.50 19.87
CA SER A 4 9.56 -2.49 19.80
C SER A 4 9.79 -1.51 18.64
N LEU A 5 11.04 -1.13 18.38
CA LEU A 5 11.37 -0.24 17.26
C LEU A 5 11.03 -0.90 15.92
N VAL A 6 11.44 -2.16 15.73
CA VAL A 6 11.13 -2.94 14.52
C VAL A 6 9.61 -3.04 14.30
N ARG A 7 8.81 -3.28 15.35
CA ARG A 7 7.35 -3.31 15.22
C ARG A 7 6.75 -1.98 14.79
N HIS A 8 7.28 -0.86 15.29
CA HIS A 8 6.83 0.47 14.87
C HIS A 8 7.21 0.75 13.41
N GLU A 9 8.41 0.37 12.98
CA GLU A 9 8.84 0.53 11.58
C GLU A 9 8.00 -0.32 10.62
N MET A 10 7.66 -1.55 11.02
CA MET A 10 6.76 -2.43 10.25
C MET A 10 5.36 -1.82 10.12
N LEU A 11 4.79 -1.31 11.22
CA LEU A 11 3.50 -0.62 11.19
C LEU A 11 3.56 0.62 10.30
N TRP A 12 4.58 1.44 10.46
CA TRP A 12 4.77 2.66 9.68
C TRP A 12 4.88 2.36 8.19
N THR A 13 5.59 1.29 7.82
CA THR A 13 5.71 0.85 6.42
C THR A 13 4.35 0.50 5.82
N GLY A 14 3.49 -0.21 6.56
CA GLY A 14 2.12 -0.51 6.12
C GLY A 14 1.29 0.77 5.92
N LEU A 15 1.33 1.68 6.88
CA LEU A 15 0.63 2.97 6.81
C LEU A 15 1.14 3.84 5.65
N TRP A 16 2.43 3.77 5.34
CA TRP A 16 3.02 4.49 4.21
C TRP A 16 2.48 3.98 2.87
N PHE A 17 2.31 2.67 2.70
CA PHE A 17 1.67 2.11 1.51
C PHE A 17 0.20 2.53 1.38
N GLU A 18 -0.56 2.51 2.49
CA GLU A 18 -1.94 2.97 2.50
C GLU A 18 -2.07 4.45 2.14
N TYR A 19 -1.17 5.30 2.66
CA TYR A 19 -1.10 6.71 2.31
C TYR A 19 -0.93 6.92 0.80
N HIS A 20 -0.01 6.20 0.16
CA HIS A 20 0.18 6.31 -1.29
C HIS A 20 -1.02 5.79 -2.08
N LYS A 21 -1.65 4.69 -1.64
CA LYS A 21 -2.88 4.19 -2.24
C LYS A 21 -3.98 5.24 -2.22
N ASN A 22 -4.18 5.92 -1.09
CA ASN A 22 -5.19 6.98 -0.96
C ASN A 22 -4.84 8.24 -1.79
N MET A 23 -3.57 8.63 -1.82
CA MET A 23 -3.11 9.73 -2.69
C MET A 23 -3.40 9.44 -4.18
N TRP A 24 -3.19 8.20 -4.64
CA TRP A 24 -3.51 7.82 -6.02
C TRP A 24 -5.00 7.70 -6.27
N GLU A 25 -5.80 7.36 -5.25
CA GLU A 25 -7.26 7.37 -5.31
C GLU A 25 -7.81 8.78 -5.54
N GLU A 26 -7.33 9.76 -4.79
CA GLU A 26 -7.69 11.16 -5.00
C GLU A 26 -7.33 11.64 -6.40
N ARG A 27 -6.15 11.26 -6.90
CA ARG A 27 -5.73 11.59 -8.28
C ARG A 27 -6.61 10.95 -9.34
N ALA A 28 -7.05 9.71 -9.13
CA ALA A 28 -7.97 9.04 -10.05
C ALA A 28 -9.33 9.76 -10.08
N LEU A 29 -9.85 10.14 -8.91
CA LEU A 29 -11.12 10.86 -8.78
C LEU A 29 -11.09 12.27 -9.40
N GLN A 30 -9.94 12.95 -9.32
CA GLN A 30 -9.78 14.31 -9.86
C GLN A 30 -9.39 14.34 -11.35
N SER A 31 -9.08 13.20 -11.95
CA SER A 31 -8.61 13.14 -13.34
C SER A 31 -9.77 13.27 -14.32
N MET A 32 -9.68 14.26 -15.22
CA MET A 32 -10.62 14.41 -16.35
C MET A 32 -10.14 13.69 -17.62
N GLU A 33 -8.89 13.23 -17.64
CA GLU A 33 -8.31 12.53 -18.79
C GLU A 33 -8.33 11.01 -18.55
N PRO A 34 -8.96 10.22 -19.44
CA PRO A 34 -9.11 8.78 -19.26
C PRO A 34 -7.78 8.03 -19.08
N GLY A 35 -6.72 8.46 -19.80
CA GLY A 35 -5.39 7.86 -19.68
C GLY A 35 -4.74 8.09 -18.31
N LYS A 36 -4.89 9.30 -17.76
CA LYS A 36 -4.37 9.66 -16.43
C LYS A 36 -5.16 8.95 -15.33
N GLU A 37 -6.48 8.85 -15.49
CA GLU A 37 -7.35 8.10 -14.58
C GLU A 37 -6.96 6.61 -14.57
N ALA A 38 -6.81 5.98 -15.74
CA ALA A 38 -6.41 4.59 -15.85
C ALA A 38 -5.04 4.32 -15.22
N TYR A 39 -4.08 5.23 -15.42
CA TYR A 39 -2.76 5.12 -14.79
C TYR A 39 -2.85 5.28 -13.26
N ALA A 40 -3.61 6.26 -12.77
CA ALA A 40 -3.80 6.46 -11.34
C ALA A 40 -4.46 5.23 -10.67
N LYS A 41 -5.48 4.65 -11.30
CA LYS A 41 -6.10 3.38 -10.86
C LYS A 41 -5.11 2.22 -10.82
N LYS A 42 -4.21 2.11 -11.82
CA LYS A 42 -3.13 1.12 -11.81
C LYS A 42 -2.20 1.31 -10.62
N GLN A 43 -1.84 2.56 -10.30
CA GLN A 43 -1.01 2.88 -9.14
C GLN A 43 -1.73 2.55 -7.83
N MET A 44 -3.02 2.88 -7.68
CA MET A 44 -3.82 2.48 -6.51
C MET A 44 -3.75 0.98 -6.26
N GLY A 45 -3.93 0.16 -7.31
CA GLY A 45 -3.85 -1.29 -7.21
C GLY A 45 -2.49 -1.76 -6.70
N LEU A 46 -1.41 -1.26 -7.30
CA LEU A 46 -0.04 -1.59 -6.88
C LEU A 46 0.22 -1.29 -5.39
N TRP A 47 -0.17 -0.09 -4.93
CA TRP A 47 0.03 0.31 -3.54
C TRP A 47 -0.88 -0.46 -2.57
N SER A 48 -2.10 -0.81 -2.99
CA SER A 48 -2.99 -1.69 -2.25
C SER A 48 -2.36 -3.09 -2.06
N ASP A 49 -1.74 -3.64 -3.11
CA ASP A 49 -1.08 -4.94 -3.05
C ASP A 49 0.11 -4.92 -2.08
N PHE A 50 0.91 -3.84 -2.09
CA PHE A 50 1.98 -3.66 -1.10
C PHE A 50 1.46 -3.56 0.33
N ALA A 51 0.40 -2.79 0.58
CA ALA A 51 -0.21 -2.68 1.90
C ALA A 51 -0.72 -4.05 2.40
N ASN A 52 -1.40 -4.80 1.53
CA ASN A 52 -1.89 -6.14 1.83
C ASN A 52 -0.74 -7.12 2.13
N LYS A 53 0.29 -7.13 1.30
CA LYS A 53 1.47 -7.98 1.50
C LYS A 53 2.19 -7.66 2.80
N ALA A 54 2.41 -6.37 3.09
CA ALA A 54 3.02 -5.91 4.33
C ALA A 54 2.21 -6.37 5.54
N ARG A 55 0.88 -6.19 5.52
CA ARG A 55 -0.01 -6.64 6.60
C ARG A 55 0.09 -8.14 6.85
N LEU A 56 0.12 -8.95 5.80
CA LEU A 56 0.24 -10.42 5.94
C LEU A 56 1.60 -10.81 6.52
N MET A 57 2.70 -10.32 5.93
CA MET A 57 4.05 -10.66 6.38
C MET A 57 4.34 -10.17 7.81
N PHE A 58 3.90 -8.96 8.15
CA PHE A 58 4.16 -8.37 9.48
C PHE A 58 3.30 -8.96 10.59
N GLN A 59 2.17 -9.59 10.25
CA GLN A 59 1.37 -10.39 11.18
C GLN A 59 1.92 -11.83 11.35
N GLY A 60 3.04 -12.18 10.70
CA GLY A 60 3.60 -13.52 10.74
C GLY A 60 2.77 -14.56 9.97
N LYS A 61 1.84 -14.12 9.11
CA LYS A 61 1.07 -15.01 8.25
C LYS A 61 1.91 -15.26 7.00
N GLN A 62 2.35 -16.51 6.81
CA GLN A 62 2.99 -16.93 5.56
C GLN A 62 2.02 -16.67 4.40
N ILE A 63 2.55 -16.09 3.32
CA ILE A 63 1.84 -16.09 2.03
C ILE A 63 2.26 -17.40 1.37
N ASP A 64 1.43 -18.42 1.50
CA ASP A 64 1.64 -19.68 0.77
C ASP A 64 1.48 -19.41 -0.73
N GLY A 65 2.57 -19.55 -1.47
CA GLY A 65 2.58 -19.74 -2.93
C GLY A 65 2.48 -18.48 -3.80
N ILE A 66 3.58 -18.21 -4.51
CA ILE A 66 3.52 -17.90 -5.96
C ILE A 66 3.99 -19.17 -6.66
#